data_AF-A0A842TN95-F1
#
_entry.id   AF-A0A842TN95-F1
#
_cell.length_a   1.000
_cell.length_b   1.000
_cell.length_c   1.000
_cell.angle_alpha   90.00
_cell.angle_beta   90.00
_cell.angle_gamma   90.00
#
_symmetry.space_group_name_H-M   'P 1'
#
loop_
_entity.id
_entity.type
_entity.pdbx_description
1 polymer ?
#
loop_
_entity_poly.entity_id
_entity_poly.type
_entity_poly.pdbx_seq_one_letter_code
_entity_poly.pdbx_strand_id
1 'polypeptide(L)'
;MAVGIYYIYYLISGIISIILLSLVCIILIRSYLKSKNTSTLYFIISFILIDFWSIVTTIYPILPYDFALIVSNTAICLVYLGFYGLFLFLETINFKNINVYRATYFSVIITIAITLVLTRYGGTLEYIPNFGYIQTPGLIMVLIQGLMLAGILILYLYTIIRIRRLAGNPDERFQANFFTLGVIIMVFGGLFGQPIRILVQNIFAVDFRGFLLLFISIGAVFTAIAYLKNPDVAFNLPFKVRYLMVLSRAGICFYSMAFEESEEINDILVSGMISGITGFMAEALGIKTQLKEIVFADKHIILDLREKIGVFIISDSSSKMLKKALRTFTDYFESTFSKHLDSNDIEHFISAEEGVKKYFKFLMGKWKLNENQSVENEN
;
A
#
# COMPACT_ATOMS: atom_id res chain seq x y z
N MET A 1 -14.02 45.46 9.71
CA MET A 1 -14.34 44.45 10.74
C MET A 1 -14.47 43.01 10.16
N ALA A 2 -14.93 42.82 8.92
CA ALA A 2 -15.01 41.49 8.28
C ALA A 2 -13.66 40.78 8.06
N VAL A 3 -12.54 41.51 8.03
CA VAL A 3 -11.24 40.96 7.60
C VAL A 3 -10.56 40.07 8.65
N GLY A 4 -10.87 40.22 9.95
CA GLY A 4 -10.38 39.31 10.98
C GLY A 4 -11.04 37.92 10.95
N ILE A 5 -12.23 37.81 10.36
CA ILE A 5 -13.02 36.57 10.32
C ILE A 5 -12.33 35.52 9.46
N TYR A 6 -11.73 35.92 8.33
CA TYR A 6 -11.04 35.00 7.42
C TYR A 6 -9.79 34.39 8.04
N TYR A 7 -9.02 35.17 8.79
CA TYR A 7 -7.86 34.67 9.51
C TYR A 7 -8.26 33.69 10.62
N ILE A 8 -9.33 33.98 11.37
CA ILE A 8 -9.89 33.05 12.37
C ILE A 8 -10.33 31.75 11.69
N TYR A 9 -11.03 31.83 10.56
CA TYR A 9 -11.43 30.64 9.79
C TYR A 9 -10.22 29.82 9.34
N TYR A 10 -9.18 30.49 8.84
CA TYR A 10 -7.93 29.86 8.43
C TYR A 10 -7.24 29.13 9.60
N LEU A 11 -7.16 29.75 10.77
CA LEU A 11 -6.59 29.12 11.96
C LEU A 11 -7.41 27.91 12.41
N ILE A 12 -8.74 28.03 12.46
CA ILE A 12 -9.62 26.94 12.87
C ILE A 12 -9.47 25.75 11.92
N SER A 13 -9.51 26.00 10.61
CA SER A 13 -9.33 24.96 9.59
C SER A 13 -7.94 24.32 9.64
N GLY A 14 -6.89 25.12 9.86
CA GLY A 14 -5.53 24.62 10.08
C GLY A 14 -5.42 23.72 11.30
N ILE A 15 -5.95 24.15 12.45
CA ILE A 15 -5.95 23.36 13.70
C ILE A 15 -6.71 22.05 13.52
N ILE A 16 -7.91 22.08 12.92
CA ILE A 16 -8.67 20.86 12.63
C ILE A 16 -7.86 19.93 11.72
N SER A 17 -7.21 20.47 10.70
CA SER A 17 -6.40 19.71 9.75
C SER A 17 -5.21 19.02 10.42
N ILE A 18 -4.52 19.72 11.33
CA ILE A 18 -3.41 19.18 12.15
C ILE A 18 -3.93 18.04 13.04
N ILE A 19 -5.03 18.25 13.77
CA ILE A 19 -5.61 17.21 14.65
C ILE A 19 -5.93 15.93 13.85
N LEU A 20 -6.56 16.08 12.68
CA LEU A 20 -6.91 14.94 11.82
C LEU A 20 -5.66 14.21 11.29
N LEU A 21 -4.64 14.94 10.83
CA LEU A 21 -3.40 14.35 10.31
C LEU A 21 -2.57 13.67 11.40
N SER A 22 -2.46 14.30 12.57
CA SER A 22 -1.82 13.71 13.75
C SER A 22 -2.52 12.42 14.18
N LEU A 23 -3.87 12.39 14.17
CA LEU A 23 -4.63 11.18 14.46
C LEU A 23 -4.37 10.07 13.43
N VAL A 24 -4.31 10.41 12.13
CA VAL A 24 -3.92 9.47 11.07
C VAL A 24 -2.51 8.90 11.34
N CYS A 25 -1.54 9.75 11.67
CA CYS A 25 -0.17 9.33 11.99
C CYS A 25 -0.15 8.34 13.17
N ILE A 26 -0.87 8.64 14.26
CA ILE A 26 -0.93 7.77 15.45
C ILE A 26 -1.49 6.39 15.09
N ILE A 27 -2.58 6.33 14.30
CA ILE A 27 -3.18 5.05 13.94
C ILE A 27 -2.27 4.25 13.00
N LEU A 28 -1.63 4.91 12.03
CA LEU A 28 -0.67 4.25 11.14
C LEU A 28 0.55 3.72 11.90
N ILE A 29 1.09 4.48 12.86
CA ILE A 29 2.19 4.03 13.73
C ILE A 29 1.80 2.76 14.50
N ARG A 30 0.60 2.72 15.10
CA ARG A 30 0.09 1.51 15.78
C ARG A 30 -0.02 0.32 14.82
N SER A 31 -0.51 0.55 13.59
CA SER A 31 -0.59 -0.48 12.54
C SER A 31 0.79 -0.98 12.11
N TYR A 32 1.79 -0.10 12.02
CA TYR A 32 3.16 -0.46 11.71
C TYR A 32 3.79 -1.30 12.83
N LEU A 33 3.60 -0.94 14.10
CA LEU A 33 4.13 -1.72 15.22
C LEU A 33 3.61 -3.16 15.22
N LYS A 34 2.37 -3.38 14.75
CA LYS A 34 1.76 -4.72 14.62
C LYS A 34 2.25 -5.48 13.38
N SER A 35 2.32 -4.83 12.22
CA SER A 35 2.59 -5.48 10.92
C SER A 35 4.08 -5.53 10.55
N LYS A 36 4.87 -4.55 10.99
CA LYS A 36 6.27 -4.30 10.58
C LYS A 36 6.45 -4.27 9.06
N ASN A 37 5.48 -3.71 8.34
CA ASN A 37 5.52 -3.60 6.88
C ASN A 37 6.19 -2.28 6.45
N THR A 38 7.19 -2.38 5.57
CA THR A 38 7.94 -1.24 5.03
C THR A 38 7.05 -0.23 4.29
N SER A 39 6.00 -0.68 3.61
CA SER A 39 5.07 0.24 2.95
C SER A 39 4.34 1.13 3.95
N THR A 40 3.87 0.56 5.08
CA THR A 40 3.27 1.36 6.16
C THR A 40 4.24 2.40 6.68
N LEU A 41 5.54 2.08 6.75
CA LEU A 41 6.57 3.01 7.19
C LEU A 41 6.68 4.22 6.24
N TYR A 42 6.74 4.00 4.93
CA TYR A 42 6.73 5.10 3.95
C TYR A 42 5.45 5.95 4.05
N PHE A 43 4.32 5.32 4.31
CA PHE A 43 3.05 6.02 4.51
C PHE A 43 3.04 6.89 5.76
N ILE A 44 3.60 6.39 6.88
CA ILE A 44 3.78 7.16 8.12
C ILE A 44 4.71 8.36 7.88
N ILE A 45 5.88 8.13 7.28
CA ILE A 45 6.86 9.19 7.01
C ILE A 45 6.21 10.29 6.17
N SER A 46 5.47 9.90 5.13
CA SER A 46 4.72 10.84 4.31
C SER A 46 3.77 11.71 5.12
N PHE A 47 2.90 11.10 5.94
CA PHE A 47 1.91 11.87 6.69
C PHE A 47 2.51 12.71 7.80
N ILE A 48 3.59 12.26 8.44
CA ILE A 48 4.34 13.08 9.41
C ILE A 48 4.83 14.35 8.72
N LEU A 49 5.44 14.24 7.52
CA LEU A 49 5.94 15.39 6.78
C LEU A 49 4.81 16.33 6.35
N ILE A 50 3.66 15.78 5.90
CA ILE A 50 2.47 16.57 5.55
C ILE A 50 1.85 17.24 6.79
N ASP A 51 1.86 16.58 7.95
CA ASP A 51 1.36 17.14 9.21
C ASP A 51 2.25 18.30 9.68
N PHE A 52 3.57 18.12 9.66
CA PHE A 52 4.52 19.21 9.92
C PHE A 52 4.34 20.37 8.93
N TRP A 53 4.13 20.08 7.64
CA TRP A 53 3.79 21.12 6.66
C TRP A 53 2.51 21.87 7.05
N SER A 54 1.47 21.18 7.50
CA SER A 54 0.21 21.78 7.96
C SER A 54 0.41 22.70 9.17
N ILE A 55 1.18 22.25 10.17
CA ILE A 55 1.55 23.03 11.37
C ILE A 55 2.27 24.32 10.97
N VAL A 56 3.34 24.16 10.19
CA VAL A 56 4.21 25.26 9.74
C VAL A 56 3.41 26.25 8.87
N THR A 57 2.58 25.74 7.98
CA THR A 57 1.69 26.54 7.12
C THR A 57 0.74 27.39 7.95
N THR A 58 0.13 26.80 8.98
CA THR A 58 -0.84 27.48 9.87
C THR A 58 -0.21 28.61 10.68
N ILE A 59 1.06 28.48 11.07
CA ILE A 59 1.74 29.41 12.00
C ILE A 59 2.45 30.55 11.26
N TYR A 60 3.06 30.30 10.10
CA TYR A 60 3.96 31.30 9.49
C TYR A 60 3.34 32.67 9.15
N PRO A 61 2.02 32.82 8.84
CA PRO A 61 1.46 34.12 8.47
C PRO A 61 1.61 35.20 9.55
N ILE A 62 1.68 34.82 10.84
CA ILE A 62 1.83 35.75 11.97
C ILE A 62 3.28 35.98 12.40
N LEU A 63 4.25 35.30 11.79
CA LEU A 63 5.65 35.48 12.13
C LEU A 63 6.21 36.78 11.54
N PRO A 64 7.27 37.36 12.12
CA PRO A 64 8.03 38.42 11.48
C PRO A 64 8.55 37.97 10.10
N TYR A 65 8.76 38.90 9.17
CA TYR A 65 9.07 38.60 7.76
C TYR A 65 10.18 37.56 7.57
N ASP A 66 11.33 37.76 8.21
CA ASP A 66 12.49 36.87 8.03
C ASP A 66 12.20 35.43 8.48
N PHE A 67 11.49 35.28 9.60
CA PHE A 67 11.05 33.97 10.08
C PHE A 67 9.96 33.39 9.20
N ALA A 68 8.97 34.18 8.79
CA ALA A 68 7.89 33.76 7.89
C ALA A 68 8.45 33.21 6.57
N LEU A 69 9.50 33.83 6.03
CA LEU A 69 10.19 33.38 4.82
C LEU A 69 10.88 32.02 5.02
N ILE A 70 11.64 31.85 6.10
CA ILE A 70 12.33 30.58 6.40
C ILE A 70 11.31 29.46 6.63
N VAL A 71 10.30 29.75 7.44
CA VAL A 71 9.27 28.80 7.86
C VAL A 71 8.41 28.38 6.65
N SER A 72 7.99 29.32 5.79
CA SER A 72 7.23 29.00 4.57
C SER A 72 8.04 28.15 3.56
N ASN A 73 9.31 28.49 3.32
CA ASN A 73 10.18 27.67 2.46
C ASN A 73 10.39 26.25 3.03
N THR A 74 10.56 26.15 4.35
CA THR A 74 10.65 24.85 5.03
C THR A 74 9.36 24.05 4.87
N ALA A 75 8.20 24.71 4.99
CA ALA A 75 6.89 24.09 4.76
C ALA A 75 6.83 23.46 3.36
N ILE A 76 7.22 24.21 2.32
CA ILE A 76 7.18 23.70 0.96
C ILE A 76 8.11 22.49 0.78
N CYS A 77 9.33 22.53 1.34
CA CYS A 77 10.23 21.37 1.30
C CYS A 77 9.59 20.14 1.95
N LEU A 78 8.94 20.31 3.11
CA LEU A 78 8.27 19.22 3.82
C LEU A 78 7.15 18.59 3.00
N VAL A 79 6.29 19.38 2.33
CA VAL A 79 5.21 18.81 1.53
C VAL A 79 5.72 18.02 0.32
N TYR A 80 6.80 18.47 -0.33
CA TYR A 80 7.40 17.72 -1.45
C TYR A 80 8.06 16.42 -1.00
N LEU A 81 8.74 16.43 0.15
CA LEU A 81 9.25 15.20 0.76
C LEU A 81 8.09 14.27 1.20
N GLY A 82 6.97 14.83 1.67
CA GLY A 82 5.75 14.08 1.93
C GLY A 82 5.22 13.40 0.68
N PHE A 83 5.11 14.12 -0.43
CA PHE A 83 4.73 13.55 -1.74
C PHE A 83 5.69 12.45 -2.21
N TYR A 84 6.98 12.58 -1.95
CA TYR A 84 7.93 11.49 -2.19
C TYR A 84 7.62 10.24 -1.36
N GLY A 85 7.31 10.43 -0.07
CA GLY A 85 6.89 9.35 0.81
C GLY A 85 5.63 8.63 0.30
N LEU A 86 4.62 9.38 -0.19
CA LEU A 86 3.44 8.79 -0.84
C LEU A 86 3.81 8.01 -2.10
N PHE A 87 4.69 8.55 -2.94
CA PHE A 87 5.18 7.85 -4.12
C PHE A 87 5.85 6.52 -3.74
N LEU A 88 6.76 6.52 -2.75
CA LEU A 88 7.43 5.31 -2.28
C LEU A 88 6.44 4.29 -1.71
N PHE A 89 5.46 4.75 -0.93
CA PHE A 89 4.37 3.92 -0.43
C PHE A 89 3.60 3.22 -1.56
N LEU A 90 3.25 3.95 -2.62
CA LEU A 90 2.55 3.39 -3.76
C LEU A 90 3.42 2.43 -4.58
N GLU A 91 4.70 2.74 -4.75
CA GLU A 91 5.64 1.85 -5.42
C GLU A 91 5.76 0.53 -4.67
N THR A 92 5.89 0.54 -3.33
CA THR A 92 6.04 -0.70 -2.55
C THR A 92 4.74 -1.50 -2.39
N ILE A 93 3.57 -0.86 -2.53
CA ILE A 93 2.30 -1.57 -2.67
C ILE A 93 2.20 -2.26 -4.03
N ASN A 94 2.63 -1.55 -5.08
CA ASN A 94 2.43 -2.03 -6.44
C ASN A 94 3.48 -3.04 -6.90
N PHE A 95 4.70 -2.91 -6.41
CA PHE A 95 5.86 -3.65 -6.88
C PHE A 95 6.63 -4.24 -5.70
N LYS A 96 7.22 -5.42 -5.92
CA LYS A 96 8.03 -6.11 -4.89
C LYS A 96 9.24 -5.27 -4.48
N ASN A 97 9.86 -4.60 -5.43
CA ASN A 97 11.00 -3.72 -5.25
C ASN A 97 10.67 -2.34 -5.83
N ILE A 98 11.23 -1.29 -5.21
CA ILE A 98 11.14 0.07 -5.73
C ILE A 98 11.88 0.12 -7.06
N ASN A 99 11.20 0.55 -8.12
CA ASN A 99 11.85 0.73 -9.42
C ASN A 99 12.77 1.96 -9.34
N VAL A 100 14.08 1.71 -9.41
CA VAL A 100 15.13 2.74 -9.27
C VAL A 100 14.93 3.87 -10.29
N TYR A 101 14.61 3.56 -11.55
CA TYR A 101 14.43 4.59 -12.58
C TYR A 101 13.26 5.53 -12.27
N ARG A 102 12.12 4.99 -11.82
CA ARG A 102 10.95 5.81 -11.43
C ARG A 102 11.24 6.63 -10.17
N ALA A 103 11.91 6.03 -9.19
CA ALA A 103 12.30 6.73 -7.96
C ALA A 103 13.29 7.85 -8.24
N THR A 104 14.30 7.62 -9.08
CA THR A 104 15.27 8.64 -9.52
C THR A 104 14.56 9.76 -10.27
N TYR A 105 13.70 9.45 -11.23
CA TYR A 105 12.91 10.44 -11.96
C TYR A 105 12.09 11.33 -11.00
N PHE A 106 11.37 10.72 -10.07
CA PHE A 106 10.56 11.47 -9.11
C PHE A 106 11.42 12.29 -8.15
N SER A 107 12.58 11.77 -7.71
CA SER A 107 13.54 12.51 -6.89
C SER A 107 14.12 13.73 -7.61
N VAL A 108 14.41 13.63 -8.91
CA VAL A 108 14.90 14.76 -9.72
C VAL A 108 13.86 15.86 -9.76
N ILE A 109 12.58 15.53 -9.97
CA ILE A 109 11.50 16.52 -9.97
C ILE A 109 11.39 17.21 -8.60
N ILE A 110 11.48 16.46 -7.50
CA ILE A 110 11.46 17.02 -6.14
C ILE A 110 12.66 17.94 -5.92
N THR A 111 13.87 17.54 -6.33
CA THR A 111 15.07 18.36 -6.22
C THR A 111 14.93 19.66 -7.00
N ILE A 112 14.36 19.62 -8.21
CA ILE A 112 14.05 20.83 -9.00
C ILE A 112 13.05 21.71 -8.24
N ALA A 113 11.95 21.13 -7.73
CA ALA A 113 10.92 21.85 -6.98
C ALA A 113 11.52 22.56 -5.74
N ILE A 114 12.31 21.84 -4.93
CA ILE A 114 12.98 22.39 -3.75
C ILE A 114 13.97 23.48 -4.15
N THR A 115 14.76 23.27 -5.21
CA THR A 115 15.74 24.27 -5.68
C THR A 115 15.05 25.57 -6.11
N LEU A 116 13.91 25.49 -6.81
CA LEU A 116 13.13 26.65 -7.21
C LEU A 116 12.59 27.44 -6.02
N VAL A 117 12.13 26.73 -4.97
CA VAL A 117 11.67 27.35 -3.72
C VAL A 117 12.81 28.09 -3.03
N LEU A 118 13.98 27.47 -2.90
CA LEU A 118 15.14 28.07 -2.24
C LEU A 118 15.73 29.26 -3.00
N THR A 119 15.67 29.24 -4.34
CA THR A 119 16.19 30.31 -5.20
C THR A 119 15.22 31.48 -5.40
N ARG A 120 14.06 31.49 -4.72
CA ARG A 120 12.97 32.48 -4.85
C ARG A 120 12.33 32.58 -6.24
N TYR A 121 12.73 31.77 -7.21
CA TYR A 121 11.98 31.58 -8.46
C TYR A 121 10.66 30.83 -8.24
N GLY A 122 10.51 30.18 -7.07
CA GLY A 122 9.31 29.44 -6.68
C GLY A 122 8.14 30.31 -6.21
N GLY A 123 8.36 31.59 -5.86
CA GLY A 123 7.29 32.49 -5.42
C GLY A 123 7.74 33.67 -4.57
N THR A 124 6.80 34.61 -4.36
CA THR A 124 6.97 35.79 -3.51
C THR A 124 6.24 35.62 -2.18
N LEU A 125 6.81 36.19 -1.11
CA LEU A 125 6.13 36.32 0.17
C LEU A 125 5.52 37.73 0.24
N GLU A 126 4.20 37.79 0.22
CA GLU A 126 3.44 39.04 0.19
C GLU A 126 2.73 39.26 1.53
N TYR A 127 2.76 40.48 2.05
CA TYR A 127 2.01 40.82 3.26
C TYR A 127 0.60 41.26 2.88
N ILE A 128 -0.41 40.53 3.35
CA ILE A 128 -1.81 40.92 3.19
C ILE A 128 -2.32 41.50 4.52
N PRO A 129 -2.81 42.75 4.51
CA PRO A 129 -3.38 43.37 5.71
C PRO A 129 -4.45 42.47 6.34
N ASN A 130 -4.36 42.26 7.66
CA ASN A 130 -5.26 41.44 8.48
C ASN A 130 -5.18 39.91 8.29
N PHE A 131 -4.36 39.41 7.36
CA PHE A 131 -4.09 37.97 7.22
C PHE A 131 -2.64 37.62 7.58
N GLY A 132 -1.70 38.53 7.28
CA GLY A 132 -0.27 38.31 7.49
C GLY A 132 0.44 37.92 6.20
N TYR A 133 1.54 37.19 6.32
CA TYR A 133 2.34 36.80 5.17
C TYR A 133 1.73 35.62 4.39
N ILE A 134 1.66 35.75 3.07
CA ILE A 134 1.16 34.74 2.14
C ILE A 134 2.22 34.45 1.10
N GLN A 135 2.49 33.16 0.90
CA GLN A 135 3.33 32.72 -0.20
C GLN A 135 2.49 32.54 -1.47
N THR A 136 2.83 33.31 -2.50
CA THR A 136 2.22 33.25 -3.83
C THR A 136 3.15 32.43 -4.73
N PRO A 137 2.79 31.20 -5.12
CA PRO A 137 3.65 30.36 -5.94
C PRO A 137 3.75 30.92 -7.35
N GLY A 138 4.95 30.90 -7.94
CA GLY A 138 5.15 31.23 -9.35
C GLY A 138 4.51 30.18 -10.28
N LEU A 139 4.22 30.56 -11.53
CA LEU A 139 3.60 29.68 -12.52
C LEU A 139 4.38 28.37 -12.72
N ILE A 140 5.72 28.46 -12.82
CA ILE A 140 6.59 27.29 -12.96
C ILE A 140 6.41 26.31 -11.80
N MET A 141 6.25 26.84 -10.58
CA MET A 141 6.05 26.04 -9.38
C MET A 141 4.71 25.31 -9.41
N VAL A 142 3.64 26.00 -9.82
CA VAL A 142 2.31 25.41 -10.00
C VAL A 142 2.34 24.29 -11.04
N LEU A 143 3.06 24.48 -12.15
CA LEU A 143 3.20 23.45 -13.19
C LEU A 143 3.95 22.21 -12.68
N ILE A 144 5.06 22.39 -11.96
CA ILE A 144 5.82 21.28 -11.37
C ILE A 144 4.97 20.53 -10.34
N GLN A 145 4.29 21.27 -9.45
CA GLN A 145 3.37 20.67 -8.48
C GLN A 145 2.26 19.88 -9.19
N GLY A 146 1.69 20.43 -10.26
CA GLY A 146 0.68 19.77 -11.08
C GLY A 146 1.17 18.47 -11.69
N LEU A 147 2.37 18.47 -12.29
CA LEU A 147 3.01 17.28 -12.85
C LEU A 147 3.26 16.20 -11.79
N MET A 148 3.74 16.58 -10.60
CA MET A 148 3.96 15.64 -9.50
C MET A 148 2.65 15.01 -9.00
N LEU A 149 1.63 15.84 -8.75
CA LEU A 149 0.32 15.37 -8.30
C LEU A 149 -0.36 14.50 -9.36
N ALA A 150 -0.20 14.81 -10.64
CA ALA A 150 -0.67 13.97 -11.73
C ALA A 150 0.05 12.61 -11.75
N GLY A 151 1.37 12.58 -11.57
CA GLY A 151 2.13 11.32 -11.47
C GLY A 151 1.69 10.45 -10.28
N ILE A 152 1.50 11.06 -9.11
CA ILE A 152 0.96 10.38 -7.93
C ILE A 152 -0.46 9.88 -8.20
N LEU A 153 -1.33 10.69 -8.81
CA LEU A 153 -2.69 10.30 -9.17
C LEU A 153 -2.71 9.10 -10.13
N ILE A 154 -1.86 9.10 -11.16
CA ILE A 154 -1.76 7.97 -12.11
C ILE A 154 -1.39 6.68 -11.37
N LEU A 155 -0.38 6.73 -10.49
CA LEU A 155 -0.01 5.56 -9.68
C LEU A 155 -1.14 5.13 -8.74
N TYR A 156 -1.84 6.06 -8.11
CA TYR A 156 -3.01 5.75 -7.30
C TYR A 156 -4.12 5.07 -8.10
N LEU A 157 -4.45 5.60 -9.28
CA LEU A 157 -5.47 5.03 -10.15
C LEU A 157 -5.07 3.62 -10.59
N TYR A 158 -3.81 3.41 -10.95
CA TYR A 158 -3.27 2.08 -11.22
C TYR A 158 -3.45 1.13 -10.02
N THR A 159 -3.08 1.56 -8.81
CA THR A 159 -3.29 0.79 -7.57
C THR A 159 -4.77 0.44 -7.37
N ILE A 160 -5.66 1.41 -7.52
CA ILE A 160 -7.11 1.26 -7.31
C ILE A 160 -7.69 0.26 -8.31
N ILE A 161 -7.36 0.41 -9.61
CA ILE A 161 -7.83 -0.50 -10.65
C ILE A 161 -7.34 -1.92 -10.35
N ARG A 162 -6.08 -2.07 -9.94
CA ARG A 162 -5.51 -3.36 -9.56
C ARG A 162 -6.23 -3.96 -8.34
N ILE A 163 -6.40 -3.20 -7.26
CA ILE A 163 -7.12 -3.68 -6.05
C ILE A 163 -8.55 -4.07 -6.41
N ARG A 164 -9.27 -3.26 -7.21
CA ARG A 164 -10.65 -3.57 -7.62
C ARG A 164 -10.75 -4.83 -8.46
N ARG A 165 -9.81 -5.06 -9.39
CA ARG A 165 -9.77 -6.30 -10.19
C ARG A 165 -9.52 -7.54 -9.32
N LEU A 166 -8.73 -7.38 -8.26
CA LEU A 166 -8.42 -8.47 -7.33
C LEU A 166 -9.43 -8.62 -6.19
N ALA A 167 -10.37 -7.67 -6.04
CA ALA A 167 -11.34 -7.64 -4.96
C ALA A 167 -12.46 -8.67 -5.21
N GLY A 168 -12.32 -9.84 -4.59
CA GLY A 168 -13.33 -10.91 -4.63
C GLY A 168 -14.47 -10.68 -3.65
N ASN A 169 -14.22 -9.93 -2.56
CA ASN A 169 -15.16 -9.75 -1.46
C ASN A 169 -15.78 -8.33 -1.42
N PRO A 170 -17.02 -8.18 -0.92
CA PRO A 170 -17.67 -6.85 -0.81
C PRO A 170 -16.90 -5.89 0.09
N ASP A 171 -16.24 -6.40 1.14
CA ASP A 171 -15.40 -5.59 2.03
C ASP A 171 -14.17 -5.00 1.33
N GLU A 172 -13.57 -5.75 0.41
CA GLU A 172 -12.40 -5.33 -0.39
C GLU A 172 -12.81 -4.26 -1.40
N ARG A 173 -13.99 -4.41 -2.01
CA ARG A 173 -14.57 -3.39 -2.90
C ARG A 173 -14.89 -2.11 -2.14
N PHE A 174 -15.47 -2.23 -0.95
CA PHE A 174 -15.73 -1.09 -0.07
C PHE A 174 -14.44 -0.37 0.30
N GLN A 175 -13.40 -1.13 0.67
CA GLN A 175 -12.07 -0.57 0.96
C GLN A 175 -11.49 0.18 -0.24
N ALA A 176 -11.52 -0.42 -1.42
CA ALA A 176 -11.04 0.21 -2.65
C ALA A 176 -11.81 1.50 -2.95
N ASN A 177 -13.12 1.53 -2.71
CA ASN A 177 -13.95 2.72 -2.90
C ASN A 177 -13.61 3.83 -1.91
N PHE A 178 -13.42 3.51 -0.63
CA PHE A 178 -13.00 4.49 0.38
C PHE A 178 -11.60 5.03 0.11
N PHE A 179 -10.68 4.17 -0.32
CA PHE A 179 -9.34 4.57 -0.73
C PHE A 179 -9.40 5.51 -1.95
N THR A 180 -10.23 5.16 -2.95
CA THR A 180 -10.48 6.00 -4.14
C THR A 180 -11.05 7.36 -3.76
N LEU A 181 -12.07 7.38 -2.89
CA LEU A 181 -12.70 8.61 -2.44
C LEU A 181 -11.69 9.51 -1.70
N GLY A 182 -10.89 8.92 -0.79
CA GLY A 182 -9.86 9.66 -0.06
C GLY A 182 -8.82 10.28 -0.99
N VAL A 183 -8.37 9.53 -1.99
CA VAL A 183 -7.42 10.03 -3.01
C VAL A 183 -8.04 11.13 -3.86
N ILE A 184 -9.28 10.97 -4.33
CA ILE A 184 -9.97 12.00 -5.12
C ILE A 184 -10.07 13.30 -4.31
N ILE A 185 -10.49 13.22 -3.05
CA ILE A 185 -10.61 14.39 -2.17
C ILE A 185 -9.23 15.06 -1.98
N MET A 186 -8.18 14.27 -1.69
CA MET A 186 -6.83 14.77 -1.45
C MET A 186 -6.22 15.40 -2.71
N VAL A 187 -6.32 14.72 -3.86
CA VAL A 187 -5.80 15.21 -5.14
C VAL A 187 -6.60 16.40 -5.64
N PHE A 188 -7.93 16.41 -5.46
CA PHE A 188 -8.75 17.55 -5.84
C PHE A 188 -8.38 18.79 -5.01
N GLY A 189 -8.22 18.61 -3.69
CA GLY A 189 -7.72 19.65 -2.80
C GLY A 189 -6.33 20.17 -3.20
N GLY A 190 -5.41 19.29 -3.62
CA GLY A 190 -4.07 19.69 -4.04
C GLY A 190 -3.99 20.33 -5.43
N LEU A 191 -4.50 19.63 -6.45
CA LEU A 191 -4.32 19.97 -7.87
C LEU A 191 -5.20 21.15 -8.28
N PHE A 192 -6.49 21.12 -7.92
CA PHE A 192 -7.44 22.18 -8.28
C PHE A 192 -7.52 23.26 -7.21
N GLY A 193 -7.21 22.94 -5.96
CA GLY A 193 -7.27 23.90 -4.87
C GLY A 193 -6.32 25.09 -5.06
N GLN A 194 -5.13 24.91 -5.65
CA GLN A 194 -4.20 26.02 -5.88
C GLN A 194 -4.69 27.02 -6.96
N PRO A 195 -5.08 26.59 -8.18
CA PRO A 195 -5.69 27.48 -9.16
C PRO A 195 -6.97 28.17 -8.64
N ILE A 196 -7.84 27.41 -7.94
CA ILE A 196 -9.07 27.96 -7.35
C ILE A 196 -8.71 29.00 -6.29
N ARG A 197 -7.72 28.74 -5.42
CA ARG A 197 -7.24 29.69 -4.42
C ARG A 197 -6.78 30.99 -5.08
N ILE A 198 -5.95 30.92 -6.12
CA ILE A 198 -5.44 32.10 -6.83
C ILE A 198 -6.60 32.89 -7.46
N LEU A 199 -7.53 32.20 -8.12
CA LEU A 199 -8.70 32.84 -8.73
C LEU A 199 -9.58 33.52 -7.69
N VAL A 200 -9.90 32.84 -6.59
CA VAL A 200 -10.77 33.37 -5.52
C VAL A 200 -10.08 34.50 -4.76
N GLN A 201 -8.77 34.39 -4.52
CA GLN A 201 -7.97 35.46 -3.92
C GLN A 201 -8.00 36.72 -4.78
N ASN A 202 -7.88 36.59 -6.11
CA ASN A 202 -7.91 37.74 -7.03
C ASN A 202 -9.30 38.39 -7.14
N ILE A 203 -10.39 37.60 -7.08
CA ILE A 203 -11.76 38.12 -7.24
C ILE A 203 -12.31 38.68 -5.91
N PHE A 204 -12.08 37.97 -4.80
CA PHE A 204 -12.73 38.25 -3.52
C PHE A 204 -11.78 38.74 -2.42
N ALA A 205 -10.47 38.78 -2.68
CA ALA A 205 -9.44 39.11 -1.67
C ALA A 205 -9.49 38.19 -0.43
N VAL A 206 -9.87 36.91 -0.60
CA VAL A 206 -9.94 35.89 0.46
C VAL A 206 -8.96 34.76 0.17
N ASP A 207 -8.12 34.39 1.14
CA ASP A 207 -7.25 33.20 1.03
C ASP A 207 -8.02 31.92 1.47
N PHE A 208 -8.20 30.99 0.53
CA PHE A 208 -8.88 29.71 0.71
C PHE A 208 -7.96 28.56 1.16
N ARG A 209 -6.71 28.85 1.55
CA ARG A 209 -5.74 27.83 1.98
C ARG A 209 -6.22 26.92 3.10
N GLY A 210 -7.01 27.45 4.04
CA GLY A 210 -7.62 26.67 5.12
C GLY A 210 -8.50 25.53 4.61
N PHE A 211 -9.28 25.78 3.56
CA PHE A 211 -10.07 24.73 2.89
C PHE A 211 -9.18 23.68 2.24
N LEU A 212 -8.09 24.09 1.59
CA LEU A 212 -7.14 23.17 0.96
C LEU A 212 -6.55 22.19 1.99
N LEU A 213 -6.14 22.70 3.16
CA LEU A 213 -5.66 21.86 4.27
C LEU A 213 -6.74 20.87 4.72
N LEU A 214 -8.00 21.33 4.88
CA LEU A 214 -9.11 20.46 5.27
C LEU A 214 -9.37 19.35 4.25
N PHE A 215 -9.38 19.65 2.95
CA PHE A 215 -9.55 18.63 1.91
C PHE A 215 -8.45 17.58 1.96
N ILE A 216 -7.19 18.00 2.11
CA ILE A 216 -6.05 17.07 2.24
C ILE A 216 -6.23 16.20 3.49
N SER A 217 -6.55 16.78 4.64
CA SER A 217 -6.74 16.05 5.90
C SER A 217 -7.93 15.09 5.86
N ILE A 218 -9.06 15.48 5.28
CA ILE A 218 -10.22 14.61 5.10
C ILE A 218 -9.84 13.46 4.17
N GLY A 219 -9.23 13.74 3.01
CA GLY A 219 -8.77 12.71 2.09
C GLY A 219 -7.77 11.74 2.72
N ALA A 220 -6.86 12.25 3.55
CA ALA A 220 -5.92 11.46 4.34
C ALA A 220 -6.63 10.51 5.30
N VAL A 221 -7.65 10.98 6.04
CA VAL A 221 -8.45 10.16 6.96
C VAL A 221 -9.16 9.04 6.21
N PHE A 222 -9.84 9.33 5.09
CA PHE A 222 -10.49 8.30 4.27
C PHE A 222 -9.50 7.25 3.76
N THR A 223 -8.35 7.70 3.26
CA THR A 223 -7.29 6.82 2.77
C THR A 223 -6.71 5.95 3.88
N ALA A 224 -6.48 6.52 5.06
CA ALA A 224 -5.98 5.80 6.23
C ALA A 224 -7.00 4.78 6.75
N ILE A 225 -8.27 5.15 6.91
CA ILE A 225 -9.34 4.23 7.33
C ILE A 225 -9.46 3.07 6.35
N ALA A 226 -9.46 3.36 5.04
CA ALA A 226 -9.47 2.33 4.01
C ALA A 226 -8.27 1.39 4.17
N TYR A 227 -7.06 1.93 4.26
CA TYR A 227 -5.85 1.13 4.44
C TYR A 227 -5.90 0.25 5.70
N LEU A 228 -6.40 0.77 6.81
CA LEU A 228 -6.45 0.08 8.11
C LEU A 228 -7.52 -1.00 8.20
N LYS A 229 -8.62 -0.91 7.42
CA LYS A 229 -9.68 -1.92 7.44
C LYS A 229 -9.15 -3.29 7.04
N ASN A 230 -8.30 -3.35 6.04
CA ASN A 230 -7.66 -4.59 5.61
C ASN A 230 -6.28 -4.30 4.97
N PRO A 231 -5.23 -4.12 5.78
CA PRO A 231 -3.89 -3.82 5.27
C PRO A 231 -3.43 -4.91 4.29
N ASP A 232 -3.77 -6.17 4.58
CA ASP A 232 -3.40 -7.33 3.78
C ASP A 232 -3.95 -7.26 2.34
N VAL A 233 -5.10 -6.62 2.12
CA VAL A 233 -5.69 -6.42 0.78
C VAL A 233 -4.97 -5.35 -0.01
N ALA A 234 -4.54 -4.27 0.65
CA ALA A 234 -3.63 -3.31 0.02
C ALA A 234 -2.31 -3.99 -0.36
N PHE A 235 -1.93 -5.02 0.38
CA PHE A 235 -0.79 -5.89 0.06
C PHE A 235 -1.12 -7.09 -0.80
N ASN A 236 -2.35 -7.28 -1.31
CA ASN A 236 -2.70 -8.47 -2.09
C ASN A 236 -1.70 -8.61 -3.24
N LEU A 237 -0.95 -9.70 -3.13
CA LEU A 237 0.47 -9.63 -3.39
C LEU A 237 0.76 -9.48 -4.90
N PRO A 238 1.80 -8.72 -5.27
CA PRO A 238 2.26 -8.67 -6.67
C PRO A 238 2.77 -10.02 -7.17
N PHE A 239 2.89 -11.02 -6.30
CA PHE A 239 3.30 -12.35 -6.70
C PHE A 239 2.11 -13.24 -7.04
N LYS A 240 2.37 -14.20 -7.92
CA LYS A 240 1.44 -15.26 -8.24
C LYS A 240 1.72 -16.44 -7.33
N VAL A 241 0.65 -17.01 -6.80
CA VAL A 241 0.70 -18.35 -6.22
C VAL A 241 0.23 -19.27 -7.32
N ARG A 242 0.99 -20.33 -7.59
CA ARG A 242 0.77 -21.24 -8.71
C ARG A 242 0.15 -22.54 -8.26
N TYR A 243 0.63 -23.06 -7.14
CA TYR A 243 0.28 -24.41 -6.72
C TYR A 243 0.28 -24.56 -5.20
N LEU A 244 -0.66 -25.31 -4.67
CA LEU A 244 -0.68 -25.81 -3.30
C LEU A 244 -0.74 -27.33 -3.35
N MET A 245 0.04 -28.00 -2.50
CA MET A 245 0.08 -29.45 -2.43
C MET A 245 0.21 -29.90 -0.97
N VAL A 246 -0.46 -31.01 -0.64
CA VAL A 246 -0.34 -31.73 0.62
C VAL A 246 0.18 -33.12 0.32
N LEU A 247 1.33 -33.45 0.90
CA LEU A 247 1.94 -34.76 0.78
C LEU A 247 1.94 -35.49 2.12
N SER A 248 1.84 -36.81 2.09
CA SER A 248 2.22 -37.66 3.21
C SER A 248 3.73 -37.65 3.41
N ARG A 249 4.21 -38.13 4.56
CA ARG A 249 5.65 -38.34 4.79
C ARG A 249 6.28 -39.32 3.78
N ALA A 250 5.50 -40.22 3.20
CA ALA A 250 5.94 -41.14 2.15
C ALA A 250 5.95 -40.52 0.75
N GLY A 251 5.56 -39.24 0.61
CA GLY A 251 5.51 -38.53 -0.67
C GLY A 251 4.22 -38.76 -1.47
N ILE A 252 3.20 -39.38 -0.88
CA ILE A 252 1.89 -39.58 -1.53
C ILE A 252 1.15 -38.24 -1.53
N CYS A 253 0.65 -37.80 -2.68
CA CYS A 253 -0.14 -36.58 -2.78
C CYS A 253 -1.56 -36.83 -2.25
N PHE A 254 -1.90 -36.22 -1.12
CA PHE A 254 -3.24 -36.27 -0.53
C PHE A 254 -4.17 -35.25 -1.15
N TYR A 255 -3.64 -34.08 -1.51
CA TYR A 255 -4.42 -33.00 -2.08
C TYR A 255 -3.49 -32.09 -2.89
N SER A 256 -3.96 -31.66 -4.05
CA SER A 256 -3.28 -30.63 -4.82
C SER A 256 -4.28 -29.67 -5.44
N MET A 257 -3.85 -28.42 -5.62
CA MET A 257 -4.65 -27.37 -6.22
C MET A 257 -3.75 -26.41 -7.00
N ALA A 258 -4.01 -26.32 -8.30
CA ALA A 258 -3.47 -25.27 -9.14
C ALA A 258 -4.29 -23.98 -8.97
N PHE A 259 -3.61 -22.85 -8.80
CA PHE A 259 -4.24 -21.53 -8.78
C PHE A 259 -4.16 -20.81 -10.14
N GLU A 260 -3.29 -21.27 -11.05
CA GLU A 260 -3.18 -20.81 -12.43
C GLU A 260 -3.23 -22.02 -13.37
N GLU A 261 -3.93 -21.90 -14.49
CA GLU A 261 -4.18 -23.00 -15.46
C GLU A 261 -2.94 -23.39 -16.28
N SER A 262 -1.85 -22.62 -16.23
CA SER A 262 -0.86 -22.61 -17.32
C SER A 262 0.36 -23.50 -17.13
N GLU A 263 0.49 -24.24 -16.03
CA GLU A 263 1.64 -25.14 -15.81
C GLU A 263 1.18 -26.47 -15.22
N GLU A 264 1.22 -27.54 -16.02
CA GLU A 264 1.13 -28.92 -15.53
C GLU A 264 2.34 -29.19 -14.65
N ILE A 265 2.19 -28.92 -13.36
CA ILE A 265 3.17 -29.30 -12.35
C ILE A 265 2.99 -30.79 -12.10
N ASN A 266 4.01 -31.58 -12.45
CA ASN A 266 3.98 -33.01 -12.20
C ASN A 266 4.18 -33.26 -10.69
N ASP A 267 3.08 -33.61 -10.01
CA ASP A 267 3.05 -33.86 -8.57
C ASP A 267 4.10 -34.88 -8.10
N ILE A 268 4.35 -35.91 -8.92
CA ILE A 268 5.32 -36.98 -8.62
C ILE A 268 6.75 -36.42 -8.64
N LEU A 269 7.08 -35.56 -9.62
CA LEU A 269 8.41 -34.95 -9.70
C LEU A 269 8.65 -33.98 -8.55
N VAL A 270 7.66 -33.16 -8.19
CA VAL A 270 7.78 -32.22 -7.06
C VAL A 270 7.94 -32.99 -5.75
N SER A 271 7.12 -34.01 -5.51
CA SER A 271 7.22 -34.86 -4.32
C SER A 271 8.58 -35.57 -4.23
N GLY A 272 9.04 -36.16 -5.34
CA GLY A 272 10.35 -36.82 -5.43
C GLY A 272 11.51 -35.85 -5.18
N MET A 273 11.44 -34.65 -5.76
CA MET A 273 12.45 -33.59 -5.53
C MET A 273 12.49 -33.17 -4.05
N ILE A 274 11.35 -32.88 -3.43
CA ILE A 274 11.29 -32.45 -2.02
C ILE A 274 11.81 -33.55 -1.09
N SER A 275 11.41 -34.80 -1.33
CA SER A 275 11.88 -35.96 -0.57
C SER A 275 13.39 -36.18 -0.73
N GLY A 276 13.91 -36.03 -1.96
CA GLY A 276 15.34 -36.13 -2.25
C GLY A 276 16.16 -35.03 -1.58
N ILE A 277 15.70 -33.77 -1.66
CA ILE A 277 16.38 -32.63 -1.01
C ILE A 277 16.36 -32.80 0.51
N THR A 278 15.22 -33.15 1.10
CA THR A 278 15.13 -33.32 2.57
C THR A 278 15.97 -34.49 3.05
N GLY A 279 15.99 -35.62 2.35
CA GLY A 279 16.84 -36.77 2.67
C GLY A 279 18.34 -36.43 2.54
N PHE A 280 18.73 -35.79 1.44
CA PHE A 280 20.11 -35.34 1.24
C PHE A 280 20.56 -34.37 2.34
N MET A 281 19.75 -33.38 2.69
CA MET A 281 20.08 -32.41 3.73
C MET A 281 20.20 -33.05 5.12
N ALA A 282 19.33 -34.03 5.42
CA ALA A 282 19.39 -34.78 6.67
C ALA A 282 20.67 -35.61 6.77
N GLU A 283 21.06 -36.29 5.69
CA GLU A 283 22.25 -37.16 5.64
C GLU A 283 23.54 -36.35 5.57
N ALA A 284 23.64 -35.41 4.63
CA ALA A 284 24.87 -34.68 4.34
C ALA A 284 25.23 -33.66 5.43
N LEU A 285 24.24 -33.03 6.06
CA LEU A 285 24.47 -31.96 7.04
C LEU A 285 24.18 -32.41 8.49
N GLY A 286 23.58 -33.59 8.69
CA GLY A 286 23.09 -34.02 10.01
C GLY A 286 22.02 -33.08 10.58
N ILE A 287 21.47 -32.18 9.75
CA ILE A 287 20.55 -31.15 10.17
C ILE A 287 19.15 -31.76 10.26
N LYS A 288 18.66 -31.92 11.50
CA LYS A 288 17.26 -32.29 11.78
C LYS A 288 16.29 -31.10 11.66
N THR A 289 16.76 -29.92 11.27
CA THR A 289 15.89 -28.75 11.15
C THR A 289 15.04 -28.86 9.88
N GLN A 290 13.77 -28.47 10.01
CA GLN A 290 12.81 -28.55 8.92
C GLN A 290 13.11 -27.50 7.85
N LEU A 291 13.17 -27.95 6.60
CA LEU A 291 13.23 -27.09 5.43
C LEU A 291 11.97 -26.22 5.37
N LYS A 292 12.15 -24.90 5.33
CA LYS A 292 11.03 -23.92 5.33
C LYS A 292 10.77 -23.30 3.97
N GLU A 293 11.82 -23.17 3.17
CA GLU A 293 11.76 -22.49 1.88
C GLU A 293 12.88 -22.98 0.97
N ILE A 294 12.54 -23.25 -0.28
CA ILE A 294 13.49 -23.48 -1.38
C ILE A 294 13.28 -22.34 -2.38
N VAL A 295 14.36 -21.69 -2.79
CA VAL A 295 14.32 -20.63 -3.80
C VAL A 295 15.01 -21.14 -5.05
N PHE A 296 14.28 -21.16 -6.17
CA PHE A 296 14.78 -21.58 -7.47
C PHE A 296 14.45 -20.49 -8.50
N ALA A 297 15.47 -19.72 -8.91
CA ALA A 297 15.31 -18.53 -9.74
C ALA A 297 14.26 -17.54 -9.16
N ASP A 298 13.14 -17.33 -9.86
CA ASP A 298 12.03 -16.49 -9.44
C ASP A 298 10.92 -17.25 -8.71
N LYS A 299 11.10 -18.56 -8.48
CA LYS A 299 10.14 -19.41 -7.77
C LYS A 299 10.55 -19.67 -6.33
N HIS A 300 9.57 -19.60 -5.46
CA HIS A 300 9.67 -19.88 -4.04
C HIS A 300 8.73 -21.06 -3.73
N ILE A 301 9.32 -22.16 -3.27
CA ILE A 301 8.60 -23.29 -2.70
C ILE A 301 8.64 -23.11 -1.19
N ILE A 302 7.50 -22.79 -0.58
CA ILE A 302 7.39 -22.61 0.87
C ILE A 302 6.81 -23.89 1.43
N LEU A 303 7.43 -24.40 2.50
CA LEU A 303 7.14 -25.71 3.07
C LEU A 303 6.74 -25.54 4.54
N ASP A 304 5.69 -26.27 4.94
CA ASP A 304 5.37 -26.53 6.34
C ASP A 304 5.33 -28.04 6.56
N LEU A 305 6.44 -28.58 7.05
CA LEU A 305 6.63 -30.01 7.28
C LEU A 305 6.21 -30.37 8.71
N ARG A 306 5.30 -31.34 8.87
CA ARG A 306 4.86 -31.91 10.14
C ARG A 306 5.27 -33.38 10.22
N GLU A 307 4.85 -34.06 11.29
CA GLU A 307 5.22 -35.46 11.51
C GLU A 307 4.60 -36.40 10.49
N LYS A 308 3.32 -36.17 10.15
CA LYS A 308 2.55 -37.02 9.23
C LYS A 308 2.42 -36.48 7.81
N ILE A 309 2.41 -35.15 7.67
CA ILE A 309 2.18 -34.46 6.39
C ILE A 309 3.21 -33.37 6.13
N GLY A 310 3.38 -33.02 4.86
CA GLY A 310 4.04 -31.81 4.42
C GLY A 310 3.11 -31.01 3.52
N VAL A 311 2.98 -29.71 3.78
CA VAL A 311 2.22 -28.81 2.91
C VAL A 311 3.17 -27.85 2.22
N PHE A 312 3.00 -27.70 0.91
CA PHE A 312 3.88 -26.93 0.05
C PHE A 312 3.08 -25.95 -0.79
N ILE A 313 3.63 -24.76 -0.99
CA ILE A 313 3.05 -23.76 -1.88
C ILE A 313 4.14 -23.20 -2.78
N ILE A 314 3.85 -23.18 -4.08
CA ILE A 314 4.73 -22.65 -5.12
C ILE A 314 4.25 -21.25 -5.48
N SER A 315 5.14 -20.27 -5.40
CA SER A 315 4.82 -18.87 -5.64
C SER A 315 6.00 -18.11 -6.25
N ASP A 316 5.75 -16.96 -6.86
CA ASP A 316 6.83 -16.09 -7.38
C ASP A 316 7.54 -15.29 -6.26
N SER A 317 7.04 -15.36 -5.02
CA SER A 317 7.65 -14.71 -3.87
C SER A 317 7.12 -15.27 -2.57
N SER A 318 8.00 -15.40 -1.58
CA SER A 318 7.55 -15.68 -0.22
C SER A 318 7.15 -14.42 0.53
N SER A 319 6.02 -14.47 1.25
CA SER A 319 5.64 -13.44 2.21
C SER A 319 5.31 -14.04 3.56
N LYS A 320 5.38 -13.21 4.60
CA LYS A 320 4.95 -13.58 5.95
C LYS A 320 3.46 -13.99 5.97
N MET A 321 2.63 -13.32 5.17
CA MET A 321 1.21 -13.64 5.06
C MET A 321 1.00 -15.03 4.44
N LEU A 322 1.69 -15.35 3.35
CA LEU A 322 1.59 -16.66 2.69
C LEU A 322 2.12 -17.78 3.59
N LYS A 323 3.26 -17.56 4.27
CA LYS A 323 3.80 -18.49 5.27
C LYS A 323 2.84 -18.74 6.42
N LYS A 324 2.17 -17.68 6.91
CA LYS A 324 1.16 -17.79 7.98
C LYS A 324 -0.07 -18.55 7.50
N ALA A 325 -0.59 -18.23 6.31
CA ALA A 325 -1.72 -18.92 5.71
C ALA A 325 -1.44 -20.42 5.51
N LEU A 326 -0.24 -20.75 4.99
CA LEU A 326 0.22 -22.13 4.83
C LEU A 326 0.21 -22.89 6.16
N ARG A 327 0.77 -22.30 7.22
CA ARG A 327 0.78 -22.93 8.55
C ARG A 327 -0.61 -23.15 9.11
N THR A 328 -1.47 -22.12 9.04
CA THR A 328 -2.84 -22.23 9.56
C THR A 328 -3.67 -23.23 8.76
N PHE A 329 -3.46 -23.31 7.44
CA PHE A 329 -4.06 -24.35 6.60
C PHE A 329 -3.52 -25.75 6.95
N THR A 330 -2.22 -25.87 7.22
CA THR A 330 -1.59 -27.13 7.64
C THR A 330 -2.17 -27.62 8.97
N ASP A 331 -2.28 -26.73 9.97
CA ASP A 331 -2.89 -27.04 11.27
C ASP A 331 -4.36 -27.46 11.09
N TYR A 332 -5.11 -26.77 10.22
CA TYR A 332 -6.47 -27.15 9.86
C TYR A 332 -6.52 -28.54 9.24
N PHE A 333 -5.74 -28.79 8.19
CA PHE A 333 -5.72 -30.05 7.44
C PHE A 333 -5.39 -31.23 8.37
N GLU A 334 -4.34 -31.10 9.19
CA GLU A 334 -3.95 -32.13 10.15
C GLU A 334 -5.06 -32.41 11.17
N SER A 335 -5.70 -31.37 11.71
CA SER A 335 -6.79 -31.53 12.68
C SER A 335 -8.03 -32.19 12.08
N THR A 336 -8.44 -31.78 10.88
CA THR A 336 -9.66 -32.24 10.21
C THR A 336 -9.50 -33.66 9.67
N PHE A 337 -8.35 -33.99 9.10
CA PHE A 337 -8.14 -35.28 8.43
C PHE A 337 -7.28 -36.27 9.22
N SER A 338 -6.92 -35.95 10.47
CA SER A 338 -6.04 -36.76 11.36
C SER A 338 -6.29 -38.28 11.32
N LYS A 339 -7.55 -38.71 11.31
CA LYS A 339 -7.95 -40.14 11.29
C LYS A 339 -7.65 -40.86 9.98
N HIS A 340 -7.49 -40.12 8.89
CA HIS A 340 -7.33 -40.65 7.53
C HIS A 340 -5.91 -40.43 6.99
N LEU A 341 -5.03 -39.74 7.74
CA LEU A 341 -3.65 -39.46 7.30
C LEU A 341 -2.79 -40.72 7.09
N ASP A 342 -3.18 -41.84 7.71
CA ASP A 342 -2.50 -43.13 7.53
C ASP A 342 -3.19 -44.00 6.45
N SER A 343 -4.30 -43.51 5.87
CA SER A 343 -4.99 -44.14 4.74
C SER A 343 -4.38 -43.68 3.41
N ASN A 344 -4.35 -44.59 2.43
CA ASN A 344 -4.01 -44.25 1.05
C ASN A 344 -5.25 -43.80 0.24
N ASP A 345 -6.42 -43.74 0.87
CA ASP A 345 -7.65 -43.31 0.21
C ASP A 345 -7.72 -41.78 0.12
N ILE A 346 -7.58 -41.28 -1.11
CA ILE A 346 -7.51 -39.84 -1.42
C ILE A 346 -8.89 -39.18 -1.33
N GLU A 347 -9.98 -39.94 -1.45
CA GLU A 347 -11.34 -39.39 -1.50
C GLU A 347 -11.72 -38.62 -0.22
N HIS A 348 -11.12 -39.00 0.91
CA HIS A 348 -11.33 -38.34 2.19
C HIS A 348 -10.83 -36.88 2.23
N PHE A 349 -9.96 -36.48 1.31
CA PHE A 349 -9.32 -35.15 1.33
C PHE A 349 -9.98 -34.14 0.37
N ILE A 350 -11.01 -34.52 -0.39
CA ILE A 350 -11.69 -33.63 -1.35
C ILE A 350 -12.21 -32.36 -0.67
N SER A 351 -12.70 -32.47 0.57
CA SER A 351 -13.21 -31.32 1.35
C SER A 351 -12.13 -30.36 1.84
N ALA A 352 -10.83 -30.66 1.63
CA ALA A 352 -9.74 -29.74 1.95
C ALA A 352 -9.82 -28.42 1.16
N GLU A 353 -10.52 -28.42 0.03
CA GLU A 353 -10.80 -27.23 -0.77
C GLU A 353 -11.46 -26.12 0.07
N GLU A 354 -12.35 -26.46 1.00
CA GLU A 354 -12.99 -25.51 1.92
C GLU A 354 -11.96 -24.79 2.81
N GLY A 355 -10.98 -25.55 3.30
CA GLY A 355 -9.83 -25.02 4.02
C GLY A 355 -9.03 -24.05 3.15
N VAL A 356 -8.80 -24.40 1.89
CA VAL A 356 -8.10 -23.51 0.95
C VAL A 356 -8.89 -22.21 0.76
N LYS A 357 -10.21 -22.27 0.51
CA LYS A 357 -11.05 -21.06 0.34
C LYS A 357 -11.02 -20.18 1.59
N LYS A 358 -10.98 -20.78 2.77
CA LYS A 358 -10.99 -20.07 4.06
C LYS A 358 -9.65 -19.38 4.36
N TYR A 359 -8.54 -20.12 4.28
CA TYR A 359 -7.22 -19.63 4.71
C TYR A 359 -6.45 -18.90 3.60
N PHE A 360 -6.77 -19.19 2.34
CA PHE A 360 -6.21 -18.51 1.16
C PHE A 360 -7.25 -17.66 0.42
N LYS A 361 -8.25 -17.12 1.14
CA LYS A 361 -9.27 -16.23 0.58
C LYS A 361 -8.73 -15.08 -0.29
N PHE A 362 -7.52 -14.61 0.02
CA PHE A 362 -6.83 -13.55 -0.70
C PHE A 362 -6.31 -13.97 -2.09
N LEU A 363 -6.24 -15.27 -2.38
CA LEU A 363 -5.92 -15.82 -3.70
C LEU A 363 -7.17 -16.03 -4.55
N MET A 364 -8.32 -16.27 -3.92
CA MET A 364 -9.56 -16.67 -4.60
C MET A 364 -10.17 -15.58 -5.49
N GLY A 365 -9.82 -14.31 -5.30
CA GLY A 365 -10.22 -13.24 -6.21
C GLY A 365 -9.76 -13.45 -7.66
N LYS A 366 -8.63 -14.15 -7.86
CA LYS A 366 -8.14 -14.54 -9.19
C LYS A 366 -8.87 -15.75 -9.77
N TRP A 367 -9.28 -16.68 -8.92
CA TRP A 367 -9.85 -17.96 -9.33
C TRP A 367 -11.23 -17.82 -9.98
N LYS A 368 -12.10 -16.97 -9.42
CA LYS A 368 -13.43 -16.68 -10.00
C LYS A 368 -13.39 -16.04 -11.40
N LEU A 369 -12.27 -15.44 -11.80
CA LEU A 369 -12.13 -14.87 -13.15
C LEU A 369 -11.96 -15.97 -14.20
N ASN A 370 -11.30 -17.08 -13.84
CA ASN A 370 -11.06 -18.19 -14.76
C ASN A 370 -12.31 -19.05 -14.95
N GLU A 371 -13.07 -19.36 -13.87
CA GLU A 371 -14.33 -20.10 -13.98
C GLU A 371 -15.36 -19.41 -14.89
N ASN A 372 -15.41 -18.07 -14.89
CA ASN A 372 -16.32 -17.35 -15.78
C ASN A 372 -15.82 -17.33 -17.24
N GLN A 373 -14.50 -17.38 -17.48
CA GLN A 373 -13.92 -17.42 -18.81
C GLN A 373 -14.03 -18.80 -19.47
N SER A 374 -13.97 -19.88 -18.69
CA SER A 374 -14.19 -21.23 -19.22
C SER A 374 -15.65 -21.43 -19.65
N VAL A 375 -16.62 -20.94 -18.86
CA VAL A 375 -18.04 -20.99 -19.22
C VAL A 375 -18.39 -20.12 -20.44
N GLU A 376 -17.70 -18.99 -20.66
CA GLU A 376 -17.88 -18.16 -21.85
C GLU A 376 -17.26 -18.77 -23.13
N ASN A 377 -16.24 -19.63 -23.02
CA ASN A 377 -15.62 -20.28 -24.18
C ASN A 377 -16.30 -21.60 -24.59
N GLU A 378 -17.15 -22.16 -23.72
CA GLU A 378 -17.94 -23.37 -24.01
C GLU A 378 -19.33 -23.07 -24.60
N ASN A 379 -19.72 -21.79 -24.67
CA ASN A 379 -20.95 -21.32 -25.34
C ASN A 379 -20.61 -20.57 -26.62
#